data_AF-F2R8M9-F1
#
_entry.id   AF-F2R8M9-F1
#
_cell.length_a   1.000
_cell.length_b   1.000
_cell.length_c   1.000
_cell.angle_alpha   90.00
_cell.angle_beta   90.00
_cell.angle_gamma   90.00
#
_symmetry.space_group_name_H-M   'P 1'
#
loop_
_entity.id
_entity.type
_entity.pdbx_description
1 polymer ?
#
loop_
_entity_poly.entity_id
_entity_poly.type
_entity_poly.pdbx_seq_one_letter_code
_entity_poly.pdbx_strand_id
1 'polypeptide(L)' 'MAGLPLLRQIDLRSNRLSHLPGWLVQMPSLEKLDLRWNEIDPSLPVLTELERQGCVVLT' A
#
# COMPACT_ATOMS: atom_id res chain seq x y z
N MET A 1 3.91 14.04 -3.75
CA MET A 1 2.66 14.60 -3.20
C MET A 1 1.60 13.51 -3.27
N ALA A 2 1.12 13.01 -2.13
CA ALA A 2 -0.06 12.17 -2.10
C ALA A 2 -1.29 13.07 -2.37
N GLY A 3 -1.68 13.19 -3.65
CA GLY A 3 -2.73 14.12 -4.10
C GLY A 3 -4.16 13.72 -3.76
N LEU A 4 -4.36 12.74 -2.87
CA LEU A 4 -5.65 12.14 -2.55
C LEU A 4 -5.78 11.98 -1.03
N PRO A 5 -5.95 13.08 -0.27
CA PRO A 5 -5.90 13.06 1.20
C PRO A 5 -7.03 12.27 1.85
N LEU A 6 -8.14 12.05 1.13
CA LEU A 6 -9.32 11.32 1.62
C LEU A 6 -9.41 9.89 1.09
N LEU A 7 -8.44 9.43 0.30
CA LEU A 7 -8.50 8.07 -0.26
C LEU A 7 -8.19 7.05 0.83
N ARG A 8 -9.17 6.17 1.09
CA ARG A 8 -9.11 5.19 2.17
C ARG A 8 -8.72 3.80 1.73
N GLN A 9 -9.00 3.44 0.47
CA GLN A 9 -8.76 2.10 -0.04
C GLN A 9 -8.14 2.16 -1.42
N ILE A 10 -7.11 1.35 -1.63
CA ILE A 10 -6.45 1.14 -2.92
C ILE A 10 -6.50 -0.35 -3.21
N ASP A 11 -7.02 -0.72 -4.37
CA ASP A 11 -7.06 -2.09 -4.87
C ASP A 11 -6.20 -2.18 -6.13
N LEU A 12 -5.10 -2.94 -6.04
CA LEU A 12 -4.13 -3.16 -7.11
C LEU A 12 -3.95 -4.66 -7.38
N ARG A 13 -4.92 -5.49 -6.99
CA ARG A 13 -4.83 -6.95 -7.15
C ARG A 13 -4.68 -7.38 -8.62
N SER A 14 -4.13 -8.56 -8.84
CA SER A 14 -3.95 -9.15 -10.19
C SER A 14 -3.14 -8.28 -11.15
N ASN A 15 -2.05 -7.71 -10.66
CA ASN A 15 -1.07 -7.00 -11.49
C ASN A 15 0.28 -7.71 -11.43
N ARG A 16 1.34 -7.04 -11.90
CA ARG A 16 2.73 -7.54 -11.86
C ARG A 16 3.64 -6.57 -11.12
N LEU A 17 3.12 -5.97 -10.04
CA LEU A 17 3.87 -5.04 -9.22
C LEU A 17 4.91 -5.82 -8.41
N SER A 18 6.16 -5.38 -8.49
CA SER A 18 7.26 -5.87 -7.65
C SER A 18 7.82 -4.78 -6.72
N HIS A 19 7.39 -3.54 -6.93
CA HIS A 19 7.84 -2.37 -6.19
C HIS A 19 6.64 -1.48 -5.88
N LEU A 20 6.74 -0.76 -4.76
CA LEU A 20 5.74 0.20 -4.33
C LEU A 20 6.40 1.55 -4.11
N PRO A 21 5.74 2.64 -4.49
CA PRO A 21 6.29 3.96 -4.28
C PRO A 21 6.19 4.38 -2.81
N GLY A 22 7.27 4.99 -2.30
CA GLY A 22 7.32 5.45 -0.90
C GLY A 22 6.32 6.54 -0.53
N TRP A 23 5.61 7.16 -1.49
CA TRP A 23 4.55 8.11 -1.15
C TRP A 23 3.30 7.45 -0.55
N LEU A 24 3.16 6.12 -0.64
CA LEU A 24 2.02 5.41 -0.04
C LEU A 24 1.95 5.63 1.48
N VAL A 25 3.09 5.71 2.17
CA VAL A 25 3.15 5.99 3.63
C VAL A 25 2.84 7.45 3.97
N GLN A 26 2.68 8.31 2.96
CA GLN A 26 2.30 9.72 3.13
C GLN A 26 0.80 9.93 2.94
N MET A 27 0.01 8.86 2.70
CA MET A 27 -1.43 8.94 2.51
C MET A 27 -2.16 8.95 3.86
N PRO A 28 -2.66 10.10 4.31
CA PRO A 28 -3.07 10.28 5.71
C PRO A 28 -4.36 9.55 6.10
N SER A 29 -5.16 9.12 5.11
CA SER A 29 -6.43 8.41 5.34
C SER A 29 -6.44 7.00 4.77
N LEU A 30 -5.30 6.47 4.30
CA LEU A 30 -5.25 5.13 3.72
C LEU A 30 -5.42 4.07 4.82
N GLU A 31 -6.46 3.28 4.69
CA GLU A 31 -6.84 2.22 5.64
C GLU A 31 -6.68 0.83 5.06
N LYS A 32 -6.69 0.69 3.73
CA LYS A 32 -6.54 -0.61 3.07
C LYS A 32 -5.77 -0.52 1.76
N LEU A 33 -4.82 -1.43 1.59
CA LEU A 33 -4.07 -1.64 0.36
C LEU A 33 -4.12 -3.12 -0.03
N ASP A 34 -4.77 -3.44 -1.14
CA ASP A 34 -4.86 -4.80 -1.68
C ASP A 34 -3.86 -4.99 -2.83
N LEU A 35 -2.88 -5.85 -2.61
CA LEU A 35 -1.77 -6.19 -3.50
C LEU A 35 -1.78 -7.67 -3.88
N ARG A 36 -2.81 -8.43 -3.50
CA ARG A 36 -2.88 -9.87 -3.77
C ARG A 36 -2.69 -10.16 -5.26
N TRP A 37 -2.03 -11.26 -5.55
CA TRP A 37 -1.72 -11.66 -6.93
C TRP A 37 -0.85 -10.62 -7.65
N ASN A 38 0.18 -10.12 -6.95
CA ASN A 38 1.32 -9.39 -7.52
C ASN A 38 2.64 -10.11 -7.17
N GLU A 39 3.76 -9.56 -7.60
CA GLU A 39 5.12 -10.06 -7.35
C GLU A 39 5.81 -9.26 -6.22
N ILE A 40 5.04 -8.83 -5.21
CA ILE A 40 5.50 -8.01 -4.10
C ILE A 40 6.29 -8.86 -3.11
N ASP A 41 7.53 -8.44 -2.82
CA ASP A 41 8.30 -8.99 -1.70
C ASP A 41 7.66 -8.53 -0.37
N PRO A 42 7.19 -9.46 0.48
CA PRO A 42 6.56 -9.12 1.76
C PRO A 42 7.53 -8.47 2.76
N SER A 43 8.84 -8.51 2.52
CA SER A 43 9.85 -7.86 3.36
C SER A 43 10.06 -6.37 3.07
N LEU A 44 9.36 -5.80 2.08
CA LEU A 44 9.51 -4.39 1.72
C LEU A 44 9.15 -3.46 2.90
N PRO A 45 10.04 -2.54 3.31
CA PRO A 45 9.82 -1.66 4.47
C PRO A 45 8.55 -0.80 4.40
N VAL A 46 8.11 -0.47 3.18
CA VAL A 46 6.88 0.30 2.94
C VAL A 46 5.64 -0.44 3.45
N LEU A 47 5.61 -1.77 3.38
CA LEU A 47 4.49 -2.58 3.86
C LEU A 47 4.40 -2.51 5.38
N THR A 48 5.53 -2.73 6.05
CA THR A 48 5.63 -2.65 7.51
C THR A 48 5.25 -1.27 8.03
N GLU A 49 5.69 -0.19 7.36
CA GLU A 49 5.33 1.16 7.76
C GLU A 49 3.83 1.45 7.55
N LEU A 50 3.22 0.96 6.47
CA LEU A 50 1.77 1.06 6.26
C LEU A 50 0.98 0.33 7.35
N GLU A 51 1.37 -0.90 7.69
CA GLU A 51 0.74 -1.67 8.76
C GLU A 51 0.88 -0.98 10.12
N ARG A 52 2.05 -0.39 10.41
CA ARG A 52 2.30 0.39 11.62
C ARG A 52 1.42 1.64 11.72
N GLN A 53 1.00 2.19 10.58
CA GLN A 53 0.05 3.31 10.50
C GLN A 53 -1.43 2.86 10.60
N GLY A 54 -1.68 1.56 10.77
CA GLY A 54 -3.03 0.99 10.86
C GLY A 54 -3.67 0.68 9.51
N CYS A 55 -2.93 0.76 8.41
CA CYS A 55 -3.41 0.32 7.10
C CYS A 55 -3.37 -1.20 7.01
N VAL A 56 -4.49 -1.82 6.64
CA VAL A 56 -4.55 -3.25 6.35
C VAL A 56 -3.94 -3.50 4.97
N VAL A 57 -2.83 -4.23 4.94
CA VAL A 57 -2.16 -4.64 3.71
C VAL A 57 -2.52 -6.09 3.41
N LEU A 58 -2.95 -6.38 2.18
CA LEU A 58 -3.18 -7.74 1.70
C LEU A 58 -2.18 -8.03 0.58
N THR A 59 -1.25 -8.96 0.77
CA THR A 59 -0.21 -9.32 -0.21
C THR A 59 -0.40 -10.74 -0.74
#